data_AF-A0A524JWD8-F1
#
_entry.id   AF-A0A524JWD8-F1
#
_cell.length_a   1.000
_cell.length_b   1.000
_cell.length_c   1.000
_cell.angle_alpha   90.00
_cell.angle_beta   90.00
_cell.angle_gamma   90.00
#
_symmetry.space_group_name_H-M   'P 1'
#
loop_
_entity.id
_entity.type
_entity.pdbx_description
1 polymer ?
#
loop_
_entity_poly.entity_id
_entity_poly.type
_entity_poly.pdbx_seq_one_letter_code
_entity_poly.pdbx_strand_id
1 'polypeptide(L)'
;MDEHIKNEIAKLKKYFLGRKDSLSGLEELAGAPIQHHFPVDLWQLSDSELDGEMGKRLSFLNDDIDCRPTPDITSHRRFIGPAIVLFKKIIFKLLRPYTNTLFIRQNRFNDQLVAFHLASFIRFRRLEERMRKLEHREMEISEQADETPGGPSPLISKHDAD
;
A
#
# COMPACT_ATOMS: atom_id res chain seq x y z
N MET A 1 24.21 -33.08 0.08
CA MET A 1 22.80 -32.60 0.10
C MET A 1 21.93 -33.82 0.26
N ASP A 2 21.33 -34.00 1.44
CA ASP A 2 20.69 -35.24 1.84
C ASP A 2 19.54 -35.65 0.92
N GLU A 3 19.52 -36.93 0.55
CA GLU A 3 18.45 -37.62 -0.18
C GLU A 3 17.06 -37.34 0.44
N HIS A 4 17.01 -37.23 1.76
CA HIS A 4 15.80 -36.89 2.51
C HIS A 4 15.24 -35.51 2.14
N ILE A 5 16.11 -34.50 2.08
CA ILE A 5 15.73 -33.11 1.76
C ILE A 5 15.23 -33.03 0.31
N LYS A 6 15.87 -33.76 -0.62
CA LYS A 6 15.42 -33.80 -2.02
C LYS A 6 14.03 -34.42 -2.15
N ASN A 7 13.74 -35.47 -1.39
CA ASN A 7 12.42 -36.12 -1.39
C ASN A 7 11.34 -35.24 -0.74
N GLU A 8 11.66 -34.50 0.30
CA GLU A 8 10.72 -33.52 0.89
C GLU A 8 10.43 -32.36 -0.06
N ILE A 9 11.46 -31.81 -0.72
CA ILE A 9 11.28 -30.76 -1.73
C ILE A 9 10.43 -31.27 -2.89
N ALA A 10 10.65 -32.51 -3.35
CA ALA A 10 9.86 -33.11 -4.41
C ALA A 10 8.39 -33.30 -4.01
N LYS A 11 8.12 -33.75 -2.77
CA LYS A 11 6.77 -33.85 -2.22
C LYS A 11 6.08 -32.49 -2.11
N LEU A 12 6.78 -31.48 -1.59
CA LEU A 12 6.26 -30.11 -1.51
C LEU A 12 5.94 -29.57 -2.90
N LYS A 13 6.84 -29.74 -3.86
CA LYS A 13 6.65 -29.25 -5.23
C LYS A 13 5.41 -29.89 -5.88
N LYS A 14 5.22 -31.20 -5.69
CA LYS A 14 4.04 -31.92 -6.18
C LYS A 14 2.75 -31.46 -5.50
N TYR A 15 2.79 -31.19 -4.19
CA TYR A 15 1.66 -30.64 -3.43
C TYR A 15 1.27 -29.24 -3.93
N PHE A 16 2.23 -28.35 -4.14
CA PHE A 16 1.96 -27.00 -4.65
C PHE A 16 1.48 -26.99 -6.10
N LEU A 17 1.98 -27.90 -6.95
CA LEU A 17 1.50 -28.06 -8.32
C LEU A 17 0.02 -28.48 -8.35
N GLY A 18 -0.36 -29.52 -7.59
CA GLY A 18 -1.76 -29.95 -7.54
C GLY A 18 -2.70 -28.86 -7.00
N ARG A 19 -2.23 -28.04 -6.06
CA ARG A 19 -3.00 -26.91 -5.52
C ARG A 19 -3.13 -25.75 -6.53
N LYS A 20 -2.12 -25.51 -7.36
CA LYS A 20 -2.16 -24.54 -8.46
C LYS A 20 -3.17 -24.95 -9.54
N ASP A 21 -3.21 -26.23 -9.88
CA ASP A 21 -4.18 -26.78 -10.85
C ASP A 21 -5.62 -26.70 -10.30
N SER A 22 -5.79 -26.89 -8.99
CA SER A 22 -7.08 -26.71 -8.32
C SER A 22 -7.57 -25.25 -8.30
N LEU A 23 -6.63 -24.31 -8.18
CA LEU A 23 -6.91 -22.87 -8.16
C LEU A 23 -7.24 -22.32 -9.56
N SER A 24 -6.62 -22.85 -10.61
CA SER A 24 -6.94 -22.47 -12.00
C SER A 24 -8.34 -22.92 -12.42
N GLY A 25 -8.81 -24.08 -11.94
CA GLY A 25 -10.22 -24.48 -12.12
C GLY A 25 -11.24 -23.58 -11.39
N LEU A 26 -10.82 -22.93 -10.30
CA LEU A 26 -11.63 -21.94 -9.57
C LEU A 26 -11.78 -20.62 -10.33
N GLU A 27 -10.74 -20.17 -11.05
CA GLU A 27 -10.84 -19.00 -11.96
C GLU A 27 -11.82 -19.25 -13.11
N GLU A 28 -11.85 -20.49 -13.64
CA GLU A 28 -12.74 -20.89 -14.72
C GLU A 28 -14.22 -20.96 -14.27
N LEU A 29 -14.45 -21.43 -13.04
CA LEU A 29 -15.80 -21.47 -12.42
C LEU A 29 -16.32 -20.10 -11.99
N ALA A 30 -15.43 -19.15 -11.63
CA ALA A 30 -15.83 -17.84 -11.13
C ALA A 30 -16.31 -16.88 -12.23
N GLY A 31 -16.03 -17.15 -13.51
CA GLY A 31 -16.49 -16.36 -14.66
C GLY A 31 -16.03 -14.88 -14.68
N ALA A 32 -15.25 -14.48 -13.69
CA ALA A 32 -14.66 -13.17 -13.50
C ALA A 32 -13.27 -13.37 -12.88
N PRO A 33 -12.28 -12.55 -13.25
CA PRO A 33 -10.96 -12.62 -12.63
C PRO A 33 -11.14 -12.41 -11.13
N ILE A 34 -10.86 -13.46 -10.35
CA ILE A 34 -10.89 -13.40 -8.90
C ILE A 34 -9.87 -12.32 -8.51
N GLN A 35 -10.34 -11.20 -7.98
CA GLN A 35 -9.46 -10.17 -7.44
C GLN A 35 -8.76 -10.77 -6.21
N HIS A 36 -7.56 -11.31 -6.43
CA HIS A 36 -6.71 -11.91 -5.39
C HIS A 36 -6.10 -10.87 -4.43
N HIS A 37 -6.77 -9.74 -4.21
CA HIS A 37 -6.42 -8.80 -3.14
C HIS A 37 -7.34 -9.09 -1.96
N PHE A 38 -6.89 -10.02 -1.12
CA PHE A 38 -7.44 -10.13 0.22
C PHE A 38 -7.14 -8.81 0.95
N PRO A 39 -8.13 -8.14 1.54
CA PRO A 39 -7.90 -6.90 2.25
C PRO A 39 -6.99 -7.17 3.44
N VAL A 40 -5.75 -6.69 3.37
CA VAL A 40 -4.81 -6.74 4.49
C VAL A 40 -5.24 -5.70 5.51
N ASP A 41 -5.54 -6.11 6.74
CA ASP A 41 -5.86 -5.18 7.82
C ASP A 41 -4.58 -4.49 8.30
N LEU A 42 -4.33 -3.29 7.79
CA LEU A 42 -3.14 -2.49 8.08
C LEU A 42 -2.99 -2.13 9.56
N TRP A 43 -4.09 -2.13 10.33
CA TRP A 43 -4.06 -1.77 11.74
C TRP A 43 -3.42 -2.83 12.62
N GLN A 44 -3.53 -4.10 12.22
CA GLN A 44 -3.00 -5.24 12.95
C GLN A 44 -1.51 -5.50 12.68
N LEU A 45 -0.94 -4.83 11.68
CA LEU A 45 0.47 -4.98 11.31
C LEU A 45 1.39 -4.31 12.33
N SER A 46 2.49 -4.99 12.66
CA SER A 46 3.62 -4.37 13.36
C SER A 46 4.28 -3.28 12.50
N ASP A 47 5.09 -2.41 13.09
CA ASP A 47 5.75 -1.34 12.32
C ASP A 47 6.65 -1.87 11.20
N SER A 48 7.37 -2.97 11.46
CA SER A 48 8.24 -3.58 10.44
C SER A 48 7.45 -4.22 9.30
N GLU A 49 6.29 -4.80 9.59
CA GLU A 49 5.40 -5.36 8.57
C GLU A 49 4.69 -4.27 7.78
N LEU A 50 4.28 -3.20 8.47
CA LEU A 50 3.69 -2.02 7.86
C LEU A 50 4.67 -1.37 6.88
N ASP A 51 5.94 -1.22 7.26
CA ASP A 51 6.99 -0.70 6.37
C ASP A 51 7.24 -1.60 5.17
N GLY A 52 7.23 -2.92 5.37
CA GLY A 52 7.31 -3.91 4.29
C GLY A 52 6.13 -3.79 3.32
N GLU A 53 4.91 -3.65 3.83
CA GLU A 53 3.71 -3.46 3.01
C GLU A 53 3.71 -2.10 2.30
N MET A 54 4.09 -1.02 2.99
CA MET A 54 4.25 0.31 2.37
C MET A 54 5.26 0.24 1.22
N GLY A 55 6.39 -0.43 1.39
CA GLY A 55 7.40 -0.62 0.35
C GLY A 55 6.87 -1.37 -0.87
N LYS A 56 6.12 -2.46 -0.66
CA LYS A 56 5.49 -3.22 -1.76
C LYS A 56 4.49 -2.36 -2.54
N ARG A 57 3.63 -1.63 -1.83
CA ARG A 57 2.61 -0.76 -2.45
C ARG A 57 3.26 0.41 -3.20
N LEU A 58 4.31 0.99 -2.64
CA LEU A 58 5.06 2.06 -3.28
C LEU A 58 5.80 1.58 -4.53
N SER A 59 6.41 0.38 -4.49
CA SER A 59 7.01 -0.25 -5.69
C SER A 59 5.96 -0.43 -6.78
N PHE A 60 4.78 -0.93 -6.43
CA PHE A 60 3.69 -1.07 -7.39
C PHE A 60 3.25 0.28 -7.98
N LEU A 61 3.07 1.30 -7.14
CA LEU A 61 2.72 2.65 -7.60
C LEU A 61 3.79 3.23 -8.52
N ASN A 62 5.07 2.98 -8.22
CA ASN A 62 6.22 3.45 -9.01
C ASN A 62 6.31 2.75 -10.37
N ASP A 63 6.06 1.44 -10.42
CA ASP A 63 6.16 0.65 -11.65
C ASP A 63 4.97 0.89 -12.60
N ASP A 64 3.82 1.31 -12.06
CA ASP A 64 2.56 1.53 -12.79
C ASP A 64 2.18 3.03 -12.97
N ILE A 65 3.16 3.95 -12.92
CA ILE A 65 2.97 5.38 -13.25
C ILE A 65 2.61 5.53 -14.74
N ASP A 66 1.35 5.34 -15.11
CA ASP A 66 0.78 5.86 -16.35
C ASP A 66 -0.66 6.32 -16.09
N CYS A 67 -0.79 7.49 -15.45
CA CYS A 67 -2.04 8.13 -15.05
C CYS A 67 -2.67 8.95 -16.19
N ARG A 68 -2.63 8.47 -17.44
CA ARG A 68 -3.30 9.19 -18.54
C ARG A 68 -4.80 9.28 -18.24
N PRO A 69 -5.40 10.48 -18.25
CA PRO A 69 -6.81 10.66 -17.95
C PRO A 69 -7.66 9.97 -19.02
N THR A 70 -8.76 9.33 -18.61
CA THR A 70 -9.78 8.88 -19.55
C THR A 70 -10.44 10.10 -20.19
N PRO A 71 -10.37 10.27 -21.53
CA PRO A 71 -10.94 11.42 -22.18
C PRO A 71 -12.46 11.38 -22.06
N ASP A 72 -13.05 12.45 -21.53
CA ASP A 72 -14.50 12.58 -21.39
C ASP A 72 -15.12 12.77 -22.80
N ILE A 73 -16.03 11.87 -23.19
CA ILE A 73 -16.55 11.81 -24.56
C ILE A 73 -17.78 12.70 -24.67
N THR A 74 -17.59 14.01 -24.69
CA THR A 74 -18.69 14.94 -24.96
C THR A 74 -18.69 15.38 -26.42
N SER A 75 -19.88 15.54 -27.01
CA SER A 75 -20.07 16.08 -28.36
C SER A 75 -20.96 17.32 -28.24
N HIS A 76 -20.42 18.49 -28.56
CA HIS A 76 -21.11 19.79 -28.45
C HIS A 76 -21.99 20.16 -29.66
N ARG A 77 -22.23 19.27 -30.64
CA ARG A 77 -22.92 19.63 -31.91
C ARG A 77 -24.38 19.17 -31.95
N ARG A 78 -25.31 20.13 -32.06
CA ARG A 78 -26.77 19.99 -31.83
C ARG A 78 -27.54 19.09 -32.84
N PHE A 79 -27.06 18.92 -34.06
CA PHE A 79 -27.80 18.20 -35.13
C PHE A 79 -27.14 16.90 -35.61
N ILE A 80 -25.81 16.86 -35.71
CA ILE A 80 -25.05 15.64 -36.07
C ILE A 80 -24.64 14.87 -34.78
N GLY A 81 -24.81 15.49 -33.61
CA GLY A 81 -24.47 14.94 -32.31
C GLY A 81 -25.09 13.57 -32.01
N PRO A 82 -26.38 13.31 -32.27
CA PRO A 82 -26.98 12.02 -31.97
C PRO A 82 -26.35 10.87 -32.77
N ALA A 83 -26.10 11.07 -34.06
CA ALA A 83 -25.48 10.07 -34.93
C ALA A 83 -23.99 9.84 -34.57
N ILE A 84 -23.25 10.92 -34.30
CA ILE A 84 -21.85 10.84 -33.85
C ILE A 84 -21.76 10.16 -32.48
N VAL A 85 -22.69 10.43 -31.55
CA VAL A 85 -22.74 9.79 -30.24
C VAL A 85 -23.11 8.32 -30.36
N LEU A 86 -24.02 7.95 -31.26
CA LEU A 86 -24.36 6.55 -31.52
C LEU A 86 -23.15 5.78 -32.07
N PHE A 87 -22.45 6.35 -33.05
CA PHE A 87 -21.24 5.76 -33.62
C PHE A 87 -20.11 5.68 -32.60
N LYS A 88 -19.88 6.74 -31.81
CA LYS A 88 -18.94 6.73 -30.68
C LYS A 88 -19.31 5.68 -29.64
N LYS A 89 -20.60 5.48 -29.32
CA LYS A 89 -21.05 4.42 -28.40
C LYS A 89 -20.77 3.02 -28.95
N ILE A 90 -20.96 2.79 -30.24
CA ILE A 90 -20.63 1.51 -30.89
C ILE A 90 -19.11 1.27 -30.84
N ILE A 91 -18.32 2.29 -31.17
CA ILE A 91 -16.86 2.26 -31.07
C ILE A 91 -16.42 1.99 -29.63
N PHE A 92 -16.99 2.67 -28.63
CA PHE A 92 -16.67 2.42 -27.22
C PHE A 92 -17.14 1.05 -26.73
N LYS A 93 -18.21 0.50 -27.31
CA LYS A 93 -18.67 -0.87 -27.01
C LYS A 93 -17.73 -1.91 -27.62
N LEU A 94 -17.15 -1.64 -28.80
CA LEU A 94 -16.12 -2.47 -29.43
C LEU A 94 -14.75 -2.33 -28.73
N LEU A 95 -14.42 -1.12 -28.29
CA LEU A 95 -13.20 -0.82 -27.54
C LEU A 95 -13.32 -1.18 -26.06
N ARG A 96 -14.52 -1.50 -25.55
CA ARG A 96 -14.77 -1.86 -24.16
C ARG A 96 -13.83 -2.93 -23.60
N PRO A 97 -13.54 -4.05 -24.29
CA PRO A 97 -12.53 -5.01 -23.83
C PRO A 97 -11.12 -4.38 -23.74
N TYR A 98 -10.80 -3.44 -24.62
CA TYR A 98 -9.51 -2.73 -24.65
C TYR A 98 -9.42 -1.59 -23.62
N THR A 99 -10.54 -0.94 -23.27
CA THR A 99 -10.59 0.09 -22.22
C THR A 99 -10.73 -0.52 -20.84
N ASN A 100 -11.32 -1.71 -20.71
CA ASN A 100 -11.45 -2.40 -19.43
C ASN A 100 -10.07 -2.65 -18.79
N THR A 101 -9.05 -2.99 -19.57
CA THR A 101 -7.68 -3.16 -19.04
C THR A 101 -7.12 -1.85 -18.47
N LEU A 102 -7.37 -0.71 -19.11
CA LEU A 102 -6.99 0.61 -18.61
C LEU A 102 -7.74 0.99 -17.31
N PHE A 103 -9.06 0.78 -17.28
CA PHE A 103 -9.86 1.06 -16.07
C PHE A 103 -9.51 0.12 -14.91
N ILE A 104 -9.21 -1.15 -15.18
CA ILE A 104 -8.74 -2.10 -14.17
C ILE A 104 -7.40 -1.63 -13.60
N ARG A 105 -6.47 -1.17 -14.45
CA ARG A 105 -5.18 -0.64 -14.01
C ARG A 105 -5.34 0.62 -13.17
N GLN A 106 -6.20 1.56 -13.58
CA GLN A 106 -6.51 2.76 -12.78
C GLN A 106 -7.17 2.42 -11.44
N ASN A 107 -8.14 1.51 -11.41
CA ASN A 107 -8.75 1.08 -10.15
C ASN A 107 -7.72 0.44 -9.22
N ARG A 108 -6.83 -0.39 -9.76
CA ARG A 108 -5.75 -1.02 -9.00
C ARG A 108 -4.74 0.01 -8.48
N PHE A 109 -4.36 0.99 -9.31
CA PHE A 109 -3.49 2.10 -8.90
C PHE A 109 -4.14 2.90 -7.76
N ASN A 110 -5.42 3.27 -7.91
CA ASN A 110 -6.16 4.03 -6.90
C ASN A 110 -6.28 3.26 -5.58
N ASP A 111 -6.60 1.96 -5.62
CA ASP A 111 -6.67 1.10 -4.44
C ASP A 111 -5.33 1.04 -3.69
N GLN A 112 -4.23 0.87 -4.44
CA GLN A 112 -2.89 0.84 -3.86
C GLN A 112 -2.47 2.20 -3.29
N LEU A 113 -2.85 3.30 -3.94
CA LEU A 113 -2.59 4.66 -3.47
C LEU A 113 -3.33 4.95 -2.16
N VAL A 114 -4.62 4.62 -2.08
CA VAL A 114 -5.44 4.79 -0.86
C VAL A 114 -4.84 4.01 0.30
N ALA A 115 -4.48 2.75 0.06
CA ALA A 115 -3.91 1.92 1.11
C ALA A 115 -2.50 2.35 1.54
N PHE A 116 -1.68 2.86 0.62
CA PHE A 116 -0.39 3.47 0.96
C PHE A 116 -0.56 4.71 1.85
N HIS A 117 -1.53 5.58 1.53
CA HIS A 117 -1.85 6.74 2.37
C HIS A 117 -2.37 6.34 3.75
N LEU A 118 -3.24 5.32 3.81
CA LEU A 118 -3.74 4.80 5.08
C LEU A 118 -2.61 4.23 5.95
N ALA A 119 -1.70 3.45 5.37
CA ALA A 119 -0.52 2.95 6.08
C ALA A 119 0.38 4.08 6.59
N SER A 120 0.63 5.11 5.76
CA SER A 120 1.37 6.30 6.15
C SER A 120 0.72 7.03 7.32
N PHE A 121 -0.61 7.19 7.29
CA PHE A 121 -1.37 7.80 8.38
C PHE A 121 -1.25 7.03 9.70
N ILE A 122 -1.37 5.69 9.65
CA ILE A 122 -1.17 4.83 10.83
C ILE A 122 0.22 5.03 11.42
N ARG A 123 1.25 5.06 10.56
CA ARG A 123 2.64 5.30 10.99
C ARG A 123 2.80 6.67 11.66
N PHE A 124 2.22 7.73 11.08
CA PHE A 124 2.26 9.07 11.69
C PHE A 124 1.59 9.10 13.06
N ARG A 125 0.41 8.47 13.23
CA ARG A 125 -0.24 8.37 14.54
C ARG A 125 0.62 7.65 15.58
N ARG A 126 1.26 6.54 15.20
CA ARG A 126 2.14 5.78 16.12
C ARG A 126 3.36 6.61 16.52
N LEU A 127 3.91 7.40 15.58
CA LEU A 127 5.00 8.33 15.88
C LEU A 127 4.56 9.44 16.83
N GLU A 128 3.38 10.04 16.60
CA GLU A 128 2.82 11.07 17.49
C GLU A 128 2.61 10.53 18.92
N GLU A 129 2.06 9.32 19.06
CA GLU A 129 1.90 8.68 20.36
C GLU A 129 3.24 8.39 21.07
N ARG A 130 4.28 8.04 20.31
CA ARG A 130 5.64 7.86 20.84
C ARG A 130 6.24 9.19 21.30
N MET A 131 6.07 10.26 20.53
CA MET A 131 6.53 11.60 20.89
C MET A 131 5.86 12.07 22.20
N ARG A 132 4.54 11.96 22.31
CA ARG A 132 3.83 12.30 23.55
C ARG A 132 4.32 11.49 24.76
N LYS A 133 4.60 10.20 24.58
CA LYS A 133 5.17 9.36 25.66
C LYS A 133 6.58 9.78 26.06
N LEU A 134 7.39 10.24 25.12
CA LEU A 134 8.72 10.77 25.41
C LEU A 134 8.64 12.11 26.13
N GLU A 135 7.78 13.02 25.68
CA GLU A 135 7.53 14.30 26.35
C GLU A 135 7.07 14.10 27.80
N HIS A 136 6.15 13.16 28.04
CA HIS A 136 5.72 12.82 29.41
C HIS A 136 6.87 12.28 30.27
N ARG A 137 7.74 11.42 29.72
CA ARG A 137 8.90 10.91 30.45
C ARG A 137 9.92 12.00 30.75
N GLU A 138 10.14 12.93 29.83
CA GLU A 138 11.03 14.07 30.06
C GLU A 138 10.51 14.96 31.20
N MET A 139 9.19 15.21 31.25
CA MET A 139 8.58 15.92 32.37
C MET A 139 8.75 15.16 33.70
N GLU A 140 8.47 13.85 33.73
CA GLU A 140 8.63 13.02 34.93
C GLU A 140 10.09 13.01 35.44
N ILE A 141 11.07 12.95 34.53
CA ILE A 141 12.50 13.01 34.87
C ILE A 141 12.89 14.41 35.37
N SER A 142 12.37 15.46 34.74
CA SER A 142 12.59 16.85 35.17
C SER A 142 12.03 17.10 36.57
N GLU A 143 10.83 16.61 36.86
CA GLU A 143 10.21 16.71 38.19
C GLU A 143 11.00 15.93 39.24
N GLN A 144 11.45 14.71 38.93
CA GLN A 144 12.31 13.93 39.84
C GLN A 144 13.67 14.59 40.11
N ALA A 145 14.25 15.27 39.13
CA ALA A 145 15.50 16.00 39.29
C ALA A 145 15.34 17.21 40.23
N ASP A 146 14.20 17.91 40.17
CA ASP A 146 13.86 19.02 41.06
C ASP A 146 13.49 18.57 42.49
N GLU A 147 12.95 17.35 42.66
CA GLU A 147 12.60 16.80 43.98
C GLU A 147 13.79 16.22 44.77
N THR A 148 14.94 15.94 44.13
CA THR A 148 16.17 15.57 44.84
C THR A 148 16.85 16.79 45.48
N PRO A 149 16.83 16.97 46.82
CA PRO A 149 17.55 18.05 47.47
C PRO A 149 19.03 17.62 47.59
N GLY A 150 19.83 17.94 46.57
CA GLY A 150 21.28 17.80 46.60
C GLY A 150 21.88 17.03 45.42
N GLY A 151 22.08 17.72 44.29
CA GLY A 151 22.90 17.27 43.15
C GLY A 151 23.53 18.48 42.46
N PRO A 152 24.77 18.39 41.95
CA PRO A 152 25.75 19.47 41.98
C PRO A 152 25.38 20.65 41.08
N SER A 153 25.67 21.87 41.57
CA SER A 153 25.61 23.11 40.81
C SER A 153 26.29 22.96 39.44
N PRO A 154 25.74 23.56 38.38
CA PRO A 154 26.42 23.57 37.09
C PRO A 154 27.73 24.32 37.25
N LEU A 155 28.84 23.60 37.10
CA LEU A 155 30.17 24.18 36.92
C LEU A 155 30.10 25.07 35.69
N ILE A 156 30.01 26.39 35.93
CA ILE A 156 30.31 27.42 34.95
C ILE A 156 31.77 27.20 34.55
N SER A 157 31.97 26.54 33.42
CA SER A 157 33.27 26.43 32.75
C SER A 157 33.64 27.82 32.21
N LYS A 158 34.36 28.58 33.03
CA LYS A 158 35.22 29.66 32.55
C LYS A 158 36.41 29.00 31.83
N HIS A 159 36.43 29.10 30.51
CA HIS A 159 37.60 28.89 29.63
C HIS A 159 37.18 29.47 28.27
N ASP A 160 37.83 30.42 27.60
CA ASP A 160 38.89 31.38 27.91
C ASP A 160 38.62 32.57 26.99
N ALA A 161 38.87 33.77 27.50
CA ALA A 161 39.22 34.90 26.67
C ALA A 161 40.72 35.09 26.87
N ASP A 162 41.50 34.80 25.82
CA ASP A 162 42.76 35.46 25.46
C ASP A 162 43.11 35.09 24.00
#